data_AF-H3CUQ0-F1
#
_entry.id   AF-H3CUQ0-F1
#
_cell.length_a   1.000
_cell.length_b   1.000
_cell.length_c   1.000
_cell.angle_alpha   90.00
_cell.angle_beta   90.00
_cell.angle_gamma   90.00
#
_symmetry.space_group_name_H-M   'P 1'
#
loop_
_entity.id
_entity.type
_entity.pdbx_description
1 polymer ?
#
loop_
_entity_poly.entity_id
_entity_poly.type
_entity_poly.pdbx_seq_one_letter_code
_entity_poly.pdbx_strand_id
1 'polypeptide(L)'
;QGILKDQTIKNLDKFVIKDPNLPVLLRRIKKVAKVFLATNSDYNYTEAIMRYLLETTTTDSWRSFFDLVVVDTRKPQFFADGTVLRQVDTNTGKLRIGTYTGDLQHGTVYSGGSADIICDLLDMKGKEILYVGDHIFGDILKSKKRQGWKTFLVVPELTKELQVWEEKKYLFEELKRLDVFIAEQHKHLGSNTINATDISLVQLRMKVLTYRMDMSYGQMGSLLRSGAKQTLFASQLVRYADLYSSSCLNLLNFPSNYLFMAPPVLMAHEA
;
A
#
# COMPACT_ATOMS: atom_id res chain seq x y z
N GLN A 1 14.46 -23.27 0.61
CA GLN A 1 13.25 -22.69 -0.02
C GLN A 1 12.08 -23.57 0.36
N GLY A 2 10.97 -22.99 0.84
CA GLY A 2 9.79 -23.77 1.25
C GLY A 2 8.88 -24.13 0.07
N ILE A 3 8.02 -25.14 0.25
CA ILE A 3 7.11 -25.67 -0.78
C ILE A 3 6.00 -24.70 -1.23
N LEU A 4 5.80 -23.58 -0.53
CA LEU A 4 4.70 -22.65 -0.78
C LEU A 4 4.77 -22.00 -2.17
N LYS A 5 5.96 -21.54 -2.59
CA LYS A 5 6.15 -20.93 -3.91
C LYS A 5 5.85 -21.92 -5.03
N ASP A 6 6.36 -23.14 -4.89
CA ASP A 6 6.17 -24.21 -5.87
C ASP A 6 4.69 -24.63 -5.98
N GLN A 7 3.99 -24.76 -4.84
CA GLN A 7 2.55 -25.06 -4.82
C GLN A 7 1.72 -23.95 -5.46
N THR A 8 2.10 -22.68 -5.24
CA THR A 8 1.42 -21.52 -5.83
C THR A 8 1.58 -21.51 -7.34
N ILE A 9 2.81 -21.69 -7.84
CA ILE A 9 3.09 -21.70 -9.29
C ILE A 9 2.35 -22.85 -10.00
N LYS A 10 2.17 -24.00 -9.34
CA LYS A 10 1.43 -25.13 -9.91
C LYS A 10 -0.06 -24.84 -10.11
N ASN A 11 -0.64 -23.84 -9.45
CA ASN A 11 -2.06 -23.51 -9.57
C ASN A 11 -2.31 -22.00 -9.41
N LEU A 12 -1.83 -21.22 -10.37
CA LEU A 12 -1.91 -19.76 -10.32
C LEU A 12 -3.35 -19.26 -10.36
N ASP A 13 -4.23 -19.89 -11.14
CA ASP A 13 -5.65 -19.49 -11.24
C ASP A 13 -6.39 -19.57 -9.89
N LYS A 14 -5.97 -20.48 -9.01
CA LYS A 14 -6.55 -20.61 -7.67
C LYS A 14 -6.04 -19.56 -6.68
N PHE A 15 -4.78 -19.16 -6.80
CA PHE A 15 -4.08 -18.42 -5.74
C PHE A 15 -3.73 -16.97 -6.11
N VAL A 16 -3.76 -16.63 -7.39
CA VAL A 16 -3.34 -15.32 -7.90
C VAL A 16 -4.49 -14.70 -8.69
N ILE A 17 -4.93 -13.53 -8.24
CA ILE A 17 -5.95 -12.77 -8.95
C ILE A 17 -5.33 -12.21 -10.24
N LYS A 18 -5.90 -12.59 -11.37
CA LYS A 18 -5.52 -12.07 -12.69
C LYS A 18 -6.56 -11.05 -13.15
N ASP A 19 -6.11 -9.83 -13.39
CA ASP A 19 -6.95 -8.75 -13.92
C ASP A 19 -6.46 -8.32 -15.31
N PRO A 20 -7.30 -8.39 -16.36
CA PRO A 20 -6.92 -8.02 -17.73
C PRO A 20 -6.59 -6.53 -17.89
N ASN A 21 -6.97 -5.68 -16.92
CA ASN A 21 -6.68 -4.25 -16.96
C ASN A 21 -5.26 -3.90 -16.50
N LEU A 22 -4.53 -4.83 -15.87
CA LEU A 22 -3.15 -4.58 -15.43
C LEU A 22 -2.21 -4.26 -16.60
N PRO A 23 -2.15 -5.07 -17.70
CA PRO A 23 -1.41 -4.70 -18.90
C PRO A 23 -1.83 -3.33 -19.48
N VAL A 24 -3.12 -3.01 -19.43
CA VAL A 24 -3.66 -1.74 -19.95
C VAL A 24 -3.13 -0.55 -19.14
N LEU A 25 -3.15 -0.65 -17.80
CA LEU A 25 -2.60 0.37 -16.92
C LEU A 25 -1.10 0.59 -17.17
N LEU A 26 -0.30 -0.48 -17.18
CA LEU A 26 1.15 -0.37 -17.37
C LEU A 26 1.50 0.24 -18.73
N ARG A 27 0.84 -0.19 -19.82
CA ARG A 27 1.02 0.41 -21.15
C ARG A 27 0.63 1.89 -21.17
N ARG A 28 -0.44 2.26 -20.46
CA ARG A 28 -0.88 3.67 -20.37
C ARG A 28 0.14 4.53 -19.62
N ILE A 29 0.68 4.04 -18.50
CA ILE A 29 1.72 4.75 -17.74
C ILE A 29 2.99 4.87 -18.59
N LYS A 30 3.39 3.80 -19.28
CA LYS A 30 4.61 3.78 -20.11
C LYS A 30 4.60 4.79 -21.26
N LYS A 31 3.43 5.28 -21.68
CA LYS A 31 3.32 6.38 -22.66
C LYS A 31 3.72 7.75 -22.10
N VAL A 32 3.72 7.93 -20.78
CA VAL A 32 3.91 9.24 -20.12
C VAL A 32 5.00 9.24 -19.05
N ALA A 33 5.46 8.06 -18.60
CA ALA A 33 6.47 7.92 -17.56
C ALA A 33 7.24 6.59 -17.71
N LYS A 34 8.44 6.53 -17.11
CA LYS A 34 9.18 5.26 -16.96
C LYS A 34 8.48 4.38 -15.93
N VAL A 35 8.49 3.07 -16.14
CA VAL A 35 7.90 2.07 -15.25
C VAL A 35 8.99 1.13 -14.75
N PHE A 36 9.08 0.89 -13.44
CA PHE A 36 10.04 -0.07 -12.90
C PHE A 36 9.39 -1.05 -11.92
N LEU A 37 10.00 -2.23 -11.80
CA LEU A 37 9.66 -3.24 -10.80
C LEU A 37 10.81 -3.35 -9.79
N ALA A 38 10.50 -3.26 -8.50
CA ALA A 38 11.45 -3.46 -7.40
C ALA A 38 10.83 -4.39 -6.35
N THR A 39 11.20 -5.67 -6.37
CA THR A 39 10.57 -6.74 -5.57
C THR A 39 11.55 -7.45 -4.65
N ASN A 40 11.07 -7.97 -3.52
CA ASN A 40 11.85 -8.79 -2.60
C ASN A 40 11.98 -10.25 -3.09
N SER A 41 11.14 -10.66 -4.03
CA SER A 41 11.13 -12.00 -4.60
C SER A 41 12.37 -12.23 -5.47
N ASP A 42 12.78 -13.49 -5.59
CA ASP A 42 13.80 -13.94 -6.54
C ASP A 42 13.28 -13.89 -7.98
N TYR A 43 14.20 -13.97 -8.95
CA TYR A 43 13.87 -13.90 -10.36
C TYR A 43 12.90 -14.99 -10.82
N ASN A 44 13.16 -16.26 -10.49
CA ASN A 44 12.36 -17.37 -11.01
C ASN A 44 10.89 -17.27 -10.58
N TYR A 45 10.65 -16.93 -9.31
CA TYR A 45 9.31 -16.70 -8.81
C TYR A 45 8.66 -15.48 -9.47
N THR A 46 9.41 -14.37 -9.60
CA THR A 46 8.93 -13.15 -10.24
C THR A 46 8.56 -13.39 -11.70
N GLU A 47 9.39 -14.12 -12.44
CA GLU A 47 9.13 -14.48 -13.83
C GLU A 47 7.84 -15.30 -13.95
N ALA A 48 7.67 -16.36 -13.15
CA ALA A 48 6.45 -17.18 -13.21
C ALA A 48 5.17 -16.36 -12.95
N ILE A 49 5.18 -15.50 -11.93
CA ILE A 49 4.03 -14.64 -11.60
C ILE A 49 3.77 -13.59 -12.67
N MET A 50 4.81 -12.87 -13.11
CA MET A 50 4.63 -11.77 -14.06
C MET A 50 4.26 -12.27 -15.46
N ARG A 51 4.74 -13.45 -15.86
CA ARG A 51 4.28 -14.11 -17.09
C ARG A 51 2.79 -14.40 -17.03
N TYR A 52 2.32 -14.99 -15.93
CA TYR A 52 0.90 -15.27 -15.73
C TYR A 52 0.04 -14.01 -15.74
N LEU A 53 0.50 -12.92 -15.11
CA LEU A 53 -0.25 -11.67 -15.01
C LEU A 53 -0.26 -10.84 -16.30
N LEU A 54 0.85 -10.81 -17.06
CA LEU A 54 1.04 -9.84 -18.15
C LEU A 54 1.12 -10.46 -19.55
N GLU A 55 1.54 -11.72 -19.69
CA GLU A 55 1.64 -12.36 -21.00
C GLU A 55 0.25 -12.92 -21.40
N THR A 56 -0.50 -12.12 -22.15
CA THR A 56 -1.80 -12.52 -22.71
C THR A 56 -1.70 -13.06 -24.14
N THR A 57 -0.64 -12.70 -24.87
CA THR A 57 -0.34 -13.15 -26.23
C THR A 57 1.09 -13.68 -26.28
N THR A 58 1.41 -14.46 -27.32
CA THR A 58 2.75 -15.05 -27.52
C THR A 58 3.84 -14.04 -27.87
N THR A 59 3.50 -12.77 -28.13
CA THR A 59 4.43 -11.77 -28.66
C THR A 59 5.02 -10.83 -27.62
N ASP A 60 4.32 -10.56 -26.51
CA ASP A 60 4.74 -9.58 -25.52
C ASP A 60 5.40 -10.28 -24.33
N SER A 61 6.73 -10.14 -24.17
CA SER A 61 7.38 -10.55 -22.91
C SER A 61 6.95 -9.62 -21.78
N TRP A 62 6.60 -10.14 -20.60
CA TRP A 62 6.22 -9.33 -19.44
C TRP A 62 7.23 -8.24 -19.07
N ARG A 63 8.52 -8.47 -19.38
CA ARG A 63 9.62 -7.53 -19.15
C ARG A 63 9.47 -6.25 -19.97
N SER A 64 8.82 -6.28 -21.13
CA SER A 64 8.63 -5.12 -22.00
C SER A 64 7.73 -4.05 -21.38
N PHE A 65 6.94 -4.40 -20.35
CA PHE A 65 6.13 -3.46 -19.58
C PHE A 65 6.96 -2.58 -18.64
N PHE A 66 8.24 -2.92 -18.40
CA PHE A 66 9.13 -2.25 -17.47
C PHE A 66 10.36 -1.71 -18.20
N ASP A 67 10.81 -0.52 -17.81
CA ASP A 67 12.07 0.07 -18.24
C ASP A 67 13.24 -0.40 -17.36
N LEU A 68 12.94 -0.83 -16.13
CA LEU A 68 13.89 -1.40 -15.18
C LEU A 68 13.21 -2.49 -14.35
N VAL A 69 13.88 -3.62 -14.16
CA VAL A 69 13.44 -4.71 -13.29
C VAL A 69 14.54 -5.03 -12.28
N VAL A 70 14.21 -4.96 -11.00
CA VAL A 70 15.10 -5.28 -9.88
C VAL A 70 14.42 -6.28 -8.94
N VAL A 71 15.04 -7.45 -8.80
CA VAL A 71 14.62 -8.53 -7.90
C VAL A 71 15.51 -8.58 -6.66
N ASP A 72 15.17 -9.40 -5.67
CA ASP A 72 15.95 -9.57 -4.43
C ASP A 72 16.31 -8.24 -3.72
N THR A 73 15.43 -7.24 -3.77
CA THR A 73 15.74 -5.89 -3.25
C THR A 73 15.98 -5.84 -1.75
N ARG A 74 15.48 -6.80 -0.97
CA ARG A 74 15.59 -6.86 0.51
C ARG A 74 15.06 -5.61 1.21
N LYS A 75 13.95 -5.04 0.74
CA LYS A 75 13.22 -3.97 1.44
C LYS A 75 12.94 -4.41 2.89
N PRO A 76 13.20 -3.56 3.90
CA PRO A 76 13.46 -2.12 3.79
C PRO A 76 14.92 -1.69 3.57
N GLN A 77 15.89 -2.62 3.60
CA GLN A 77 17.32 -2.30 3.44
C GLN A 77 17.61 -1.62 2.10
N PHE A 78 16.83 -1.96 1.07
CA PHE A 78 16.83 -1.31 -0.24
C PHE A 78 16.78 0.23 -0.19
N PHE A 79 15.98 0.81 0.73
CA PHE A 79 15.83 2.26 0.88
C PHE A 79 16.90 2.89 1.78
N ALA A 80 17.88 2.10 2.21
CA ALA A 80 19.02 2.46 3.02
C ALA A 80 20.29 2.17 2.19
N ASP A 81 21.28 1.53 2.81
CA ASP A 81 22.56 1.19 2.17
C ASP A 81 22.42 0.11 1.09
N GLY A 82 21.27 -0.54 1.00
CA GLY A 82 21.00 -1.56 -0.01
C GLY A 82 21.94 -2.76 0.08
N THR A 83 22.15 -3.38 -1.09
CA THR A 83 23.11 -4.47 -1.29
C THR A 83 23.87 -4.27 -2.60
N VAL A 84 24.87 -5.10 -2.87
CA VAL A 84 25.59 -5.07 -4.15
C VAL A 84 24.63 -5.31 -5.31
N LEU A 85 24.65 -4.43 -6.32
CA LEU A 85 23.90 -4.61 -7.56
C LEU A 85 24.53 -5.70 -8.42
N ARG A 86 23.72 -6.67 -8.84
CA ARG A 86 24.13 -7.77 -9.73
C ARG A 86 23.19 -7.88 -10.91
N GLN A 87 23.64 -8.53 -11.98
CA GLN A 87 22.83 -8.85 -13.15
C GLN A 87 22.32 -10.29 -13.07
N VAL A 88 21.06 -10.52 -13.43
CA VAL A 88 20.48 -11.86 -13.56
C VAL A 88 20.70 -12.37 -14.98
N ASP A 89 21.18 -13.60 -15.12
CA ASP A 89 21.07 -14.34 -16.37
C ASP A 89 19.64 -14.87 -16.52
N THR A 90 18.85 -14.24 -17.38
CA THR A 90 17.43 -14.57 -17.55
C THR A 90 17.17 -15.94 -18.16
N ASN A 91 18.19 -16.58 -18.75
CA ASN A 91 18.05 -17.94 -19.31
C ASN A 91 18.18 -19.01 -18.22
N THR A 92 19.03 -18.76 -17.22
CA THR A 92 19.31 -19.71 -16.13
C THR A 92 18.67 -19.33 -14.80
N GLY A 93 18.23 -18.09 -14.67
CA GLY A 93 17.73 -17.48 -13.43
C GLY A 93 18.82 -17.24 -12.36
N LYS A 94 20.10 -17.47 -12.70
CA LYS A 94 21.22 -17.31 -11.78
C LYS A 94 21.82 -15.90 -11.87
N LEU A 95 22.47 -15.48 -10.80
CA LEU A 95 23.22 -14.22 -10.80
C LEU A 95 24.52 -14.38 -11.58
N ARG A 96 24.83 -13.43 -12.46
CA ARG A 96 26.15 -13.32 -13.08
C ARG A 96 27.19 -12.98 -12.01
N ILE A 97 28.41 -13.47 -12.21
CA ILE A 97 29.53 -13.25 -11.28
C ILE A 97 29.98 -11.80 -11.41
N GLY A 98 30.19 -11.14 -10.27
CA GLY A 98 30.68 -9.76 -10.18
C GLY A 98 29.61 -8.74 -9.84
N THR A 99 30.07 -7.52 -9.55
CA THR A 99 29.22 -6.33 -9.36
C THR A 99 28.93 -5.74 -10.74
N TYR A 100 27.68 -5.34 -10.97
CA TYR A 100 27.34 -4.65 -12.21
C TYR A 100 27.76 -3.18 -12.14
N THR A 101 28.52 -2.71 -13.14
CA THR A 101 29.05 -1.33 -13.24
C THR A 101 28.74 -0.64 -14.56
N GLY A 102 27.85 -1.22 -15.38
CA GLY A 102 27.48 -0.67 -16.69
C GLY A 102 26.26 0.27 -16.65
N ASP A 103 25.95 0.86 -17.81
CA ASP A 103 24.76 1.69 -18.00
C ASP A 103 23.47 0.86 -18.08
N LEU A 104 22.31 1.48 -17.85
CA LEU A 104 21.02 0.80 -17.98
C LEU A 104 20.85 0.15 -19.37
N GLN A 105 20.71 -1.18 -19.38
CA GLN A 105 20.49 -1.96 -20.60
C GLN A 105 19.04 -2.42 -20.68
N HIS A 106 18.35 -2.07 -21.77
CA HIS A 106 16.96 -2.46 -21.97
C HIS A 106 16.79 -3.98 -21.93
N GLY A 107 15.78 -4.46 -21.20
CA GLY A 107 15.50 -5.89 -21.01
C GLY A 107 16.41 -6.60 -20.01
N THR A 108 17.39 -5.89 -19.41
CA THR A 108 18.21 -6.45 -18.33
C THR A 108 17.44 -6.51 -17.01
N VAL A 109 17.64 -7.60 -16.28
CA VAL A 109 17.11 -7.78 -14.93
C VAL A 109 18.26 -7.71 -13.93
N TYR A 110 18.07 -6.89 -12.90
CA TYR A 110 19.03 -6.68 -11.83
C TYR A 110 18.58 -7.37 -10.54
N SER A 111 19.52 -7.64 -9.64
CA SER A 111 19.28 -8.22 -8.32
C SER A 111 19.99 -7.41 -7.25
N GLY A 112 19.31 -7.14 -6.14
CA GLY A 112 19.84 -6.35 -5.02
C GLY A 112 19.83 -4.85 -5.30
N GLY A 113 20.98 -4.19 -5.10
CA GLY A 113 21.11 -2.74 -5.25
C GLY A 113 20.49 -1.92 -4.11
N SER A 114 20.32 -0.63 -4.36
CA SER A 114 19.65 0.34 -3.48
C SER A 114 18.70 1.23 -4.27
N ALA A 115 17.84 1.96 -3.57
CA ALA A 115 16.96 2.96 -4.16
C ALA A 115 17.72 4.07 -4.88
N ASP A 116 18.89 4.46 -4.36
CA ASP A 116 19.75 5.48 -4.98
C ASP A 116 20.25 5.00 -6.35
N ILE A 117 20.72 3.74 -6.42
CA ILE A 117 21.15 3.13 -7.68
C ILE A 117 20.01 3.09 -8.71
N ILE A 118 18.77 2.82 -8.28
CA ILE A 118 17.61 2.88 -9.19
C ILE A 118 17.37 4.31 -9.68
N CYS A 119 17.47 5.31 -8.80
CA CYS A 119 17.32 6.71 -9.16
C CYS A 119 18.38 7.12 -10.20
N ASP A 120 19.63 6.70 -10.00
CA ASP A 120 20.73 6.99 -10.92
C ASP A 120 20.53 6.30 -12.28
N LEU A 121 20.16 5.01 -12.29
CA LEU A 121 19.90 4.26 -13.54
C LEU A 121 18.72 4.83 -14.33
N LEU A 122 17.72 5.38 -13.65
CA LEU A 122 16.56 5.99 -14.29
C LEU A 122 16.72 7.49 -14.55
N ASP A 123 17.78 8.12 -14.05
CA ASP A 123 17.98 9.57 -14.05
C ASP A 123 16.75 10.32 -13.50
N MET A 124 16.33 9.96 -12.28
CA MET A 124 15.12 10.47 -11.63
C MET A 124 15.40 10.87 -10.18
N LYS A 125 14.80 11.96 -9.72
CA LYS A 125 14.84 12.33 -8.30
C LYS A 125 13.65 11.73 -7.55
N GLY A 126 13.80 11.56 -6.24
CA GLY A 126 12.78 10.89 -5.42
C GLY A 126 11.36 11.47 -5.55
N LYS A 127 11.19 12.80 -5.61
CA LYS A 127 9.87 13.44 -5.74
C LYS A 127 9.16 13.18 -7.07
N GLU A 128 9.89 12.71 -8.08
CA GLU A 128 9.39 12.36 -9.41
C GLU A 128 8.90 10.90 -9.47
N ILE A 129 9.20 10.11 -8.43
CA ILE A 129 8.84 8.70 -8.33
C ILE A 129 7.55 8.57 -7.51
N LEU A 130 6.54 7.90 -8.09
CA LEU A 130 5.40 7.35 -7.38
C LEU A 130 5.63 5.85 -7.17
N TYR A 131 5.88 5.45 -5.93
CA TYR A 131 6.11 4.05 -5.58
C TYR A 131 4.84 3.40 -5.03
N VAL A 132 4.44 2.30 -5.66
CA VAL A 132 3.23 1.53 -5.34
C VAL A 132 3.63 0.27 -4.59
N GLY A 133 3.06 0.06 -3.40
CA GLY A 133 3.33 -1.13 -2.58
C GLY A 133 2.24 -1.39 -1.56
N ASP A 134 2.25 -2.57 -0.97
CA ASP A 134 1.29 -3.04 0.04
C ASP A 134 1.90 -3.03 1.45
N HIS A 135 3.22 -3.09 1.56
CA HIS A 135 3.86 -3.13 2.87
C HIS A 135 4.04 -1.71 3.46
N ILE A 136 3.15 -1.32 4.38
CA ILE A 136 3.13 0.02 5.01
C ILE A 136 4.51 0.46 5.55
N PHE A 137 5.27 -0.46 6.14
CA PHE A 137 6.60 -0.14 6.66
C PHE A 137 7.67 -0.23 5.58
N GLY A 138 7.77 -1.39 4.93
CA GLY A 138 8.87 -1.70 4.03
C GLY A 138 8.86 -0.88 2.75
N ASP A 139 7.69 -0.62 2.19
CA ASP A 139 7.51 0.06 0.91
C ASP A 139 7.19 1.53 1.09
N ILE A 140 6.23 1.86 1.96
CA ILE A 140 5.66 3.21 2.05
C ILE A 140 6.46 4.10 3.00
N LEU A 141 6.54 3.74 4.29
CA LEU A 141 7.20 4.57 5.30
C LEU A 141 8.68 4.82 4.95
N LYS A 142 9.40 3.78 4.52
CA LYS A 142 10.84 3.87 4.27
C LYS A 142 11.17 4.64 3.00
N SER A 143 10.45 4.43 1.90
CA SER A 143 10.62 5.22 0.67
C SER A 143 10.28 6.69 0.91
N LYS A 144 9.19 6.99 1.63
CA LYS A 144 8.81 8.36 1.97
C LYS A 144 9.86 9.06 2.83
N LYS A 145 10.30 8.44 3.93
CA LYS A 145 11.21 9.07 4.89
C LYS A 145 12.65 9.17 4.42
N ARG A 146 13.17 8.15 3.74
CA ARG A 146 14.59 8.10 3.36
C ARG A 146 14.84 8.71 2.00
N GLN A 147 13.90 8.54 1.07
CA GLN A 147 14.09 8.90 -0.34
C GLN A 147 13.17 10.03 -0.81
N GLY A 148 12.20 10.44 0.00
CA GLY A 148 11.24 11.48 -0.37
C GLY A 148 10.34 11.10 -1.54
N TRP A 149 10.17 9.79 -1.78
CA TRP A 149 9.32 9.27 -2.85
C TRP A 149 7.85 9.61 -2.58
N LYS A 150 7.08 9.85 -3.65
CA LYS A 150 5.62 9.85 -3.55
C LYS A 150 5.15 8.41 -3.39
N THR A 151 4.10 8.19 -2.61
CA THR A 151 3.71 6.84 -2.20
C THR A 151 2.25 6.54 -2.51
N PHE A 152 2.00 5.33 -3.02
CA PHE A 152 0.67 4.77 -3.18
C PHE A 152 0.59 3.45 -2.40
N LEU A 153 -0.23 3.40 -1.35
CA LEU A 153 -0.46 2.19 -0.58
C LEU A 153 -1.65 1.39 -1.15
N VAL A 154 -1.41 0.14 -1.50
CA VAL A 154 -2.48 -0.82 -1.84
C VAL A 154 -2.92 -1.54 -0.57
N VAL A 155 -4.22 -1.48 -0.25
CA VAL A 155 -4.82 -2.12 0.93
C VAL A 155 -5.99 -3.01 0.48
N PRO A 156 -5.75 -4.27 0.08
CA PRO A 156 -6.79 -5.14 -0.49
C PRO A 156 -8.05 -5.29 0.38
N GLU A 157 -7.87 -5.30 1.70
CA GLU A 157 -8.95 -5.40 2.69
C GLU A 157 -9.93 -4.22 2.64
N LEU A 158 -9.50 -3.09 2.06
CA LEU A 158 -10.30 -1.87 1.99
C LEU A 158 -11.62 -2.08 1.24
N THR A 159 -11.68 -3.00 0.27
CA THR A 159 -12.94 -3.33 -0.42
C THR A 159 -14.00 -3.84 0.57
N LYS A 160 -13.61 -4.78 1.46
CA LYS A 160 -14.50 -5.31 2.49
C LYS A 160 -14.79 -4.26 3.57
N GLU A 161 -13.78 -3.52 3.99
CA GLU A 161 -13.92 -2.43 4.98
C GLU A 161 -14.95 -1.39 4.53
N LEU A 162 -14.89 -0.95 3.27
CA LEU A 162 -15.84 0.03 2.71
C LEU A 162 -17.27 -0.50 2.65
N GLN A 163 -17.44 -1.78 2.31
CA GLN A 163 -18.76 -2.42 2.32
C GLN A 163 -19.37 -2.41 3.73
N VAL A 164 -18.62 -2.92 4.72
CA VAL A 164 -19.09 -2.96 6.12
C VAL A 164 -19.31 -1.55 6.66
N TRP A 165 -18.45 -0.59 6.31
CA TRP A 165 -18.61 0.80 6.68
C TRP A 165 -19.93 1.38 6.18
N GLU A 166 -20.25 1.20 4.89
CA GLU A 166 -21.48 1.74 4.32
C GLU A 166 -22.74 1.13 4.97
N GLU A 167 -22.72 -0.18 5.26
CA GLU A 167 -23.82 -0.87 5.93
C GLU A 167 -23.98 -0.48 7.42
N LYS A 168 -22.88 -0.15 8.11
CA LYS A 168 -22.85 0.01 9.58
C LYS A 168 -22.50 1.41 10.07
N LYS A 169 -22.33 2.40 9.19
CA LYS A 169 -21.94 3.78 9.55
C LYS A 169 -22.86 4.42 10.60
N TYR A 170 -24.13 4.03 10.66
CA TYR A 170 -25.07 4.50 11.68
C TYR A 170 -24.63 4.18 13.12
N LEU A 171 -23.95 3.04 13.36
CA LEU A 171 -23.40 2.70 14.68
C LEU A 171 -22.30 3.68 15.10
N PHE A 172 -21.48 4.09 14.13
CA PHE A 172 -20.42 5.07 14.35
C PHE A 172 -20.99 6.48 14.56
N GLU A 173 -22.05 6.84 13.84
CA GLU A 173 -22.78 8.10 14.06
C GLU A 173 -23.42 8.15 15.45
N GLU A 174 -24.02 7.04 15.93
CA GLU A 174 -24.53 6.93 17.30
C GLU A 174 -23.39 7.10 18.32
N LEU A 175 -22.25 6.44 18.10
CA LEU A 175 -21.07 6.57 18.98
C LEU A 175 -20.59 8.03 19.06
N LYS A 176 -20.50 8.73 17.92
CA LYS A 176 -20.15 10.16 17.85
C LYS A 176 -21.12 11.05 18.63
N ARG A 177 -22.43 10.79 18.53
CA ARG A 177 -23.44 11.56 19.28
C ARG A 177 -23.29 11.36 20.78
N LEU A 178 -23.02 10.14 21.22
CA LEU A 178 -22.78 9.85 22.64
C LEU A 178 -21.48 10.49 23.15
N ASP A 179 -20.41 10.50 22.35
CA ASP A 179 -19.16 11.20 22.67
C ASP A 179 -19.39 12.71 22.90
N VAL A 180 -20.15 13.37 22.00
CA VAL A 180 -20.51 14.79 22.14
C VAL A 180 -21.38 15.01 23.38
N PHE A 181 -22.38 14.16 23.61
CA PHE A 181 -23.25 14.24 24.78
C PHE A 181 -22.43 14.16 26.08
N ILE A 182 -21.52 13.19 26.21
CA ILE A 182 -20.64 13.08 27.38
C ILE A 182 -19.80 14.37 27.55
N ALA A 183 -19.23 14.90 26.46
CA ALA A 183 -18.43 16.11 26.51
C ALA A 183 -19.25 17.34 26.99
N GLU A 184 -20.51 17.46 26.59
CA GLU A 184 -21.42 18.51 27.06
C GLU A 184 -21.75 18.35 28.55
N GLN A 185 -22.10 17.14 28.99
CA GLN A 185 -22.40 16.87 30.40
C GLN A 185 -21.21 17.20 31.31
N HIS A 186 -19.97 16.90 30.88
CA HIS A 186 -18.77 17.27 31.64
C HIS A 186 -18.56 18.78 31.78
N LYS A 187 -19.03 19.62 30.84
CA LYS A 187 -18.97 21.09 30.96
C LYS A 187 -19.94 21.62 32.03
N HIS A 188 -21.10 20.97 32.18
CA HIS A 188 -22.14 21.40 33.11
C HIS A 188 -21.99 20.83 34.55
N LEU A 189 -21.08 19.87 34.74
CA LEU A 189 -20.80 19.24 36.04
C LEU A 189 -20.33 20.21 37.13
N GLY A 190 -19.84 21.39 36.75
CA GLY A 190 -19.46 22.44 37.70
C GLY A 190 -20.63 23.20 38.32
N SER A 191 -21.88 23.02 37.85
CA SER A 191 -22.98 23.92 38.22
C SER A 191 -24.22 23.29 38.83
N ASN A 192 -24.54 22.00 38.69
CA ASN A 192 -25.61 21.32 39.46
C ASN A 192 -25.63 19.80 39.20
N THR A 193 -26.16 19.07 40.18
CA THR A 193 -26.31 17.61 40.31
C THR A 193 -26.73 16.87 39.03
N ILE A 194 -25.75 16.37 38.28
CA ILE A 194 -25.96 15.28 37.30
C ILE A 194 -25.47 14.00 37.97
N ASN A 195 -26.35 13.00 38.07
CA ASN A 195 -26.04 11.75 38.75
C ASN A 195 -24.96 11.00 37.97
N ALA A 196 -23.87 10.64 38.63
CA ALA A 196 -22.78 9.83 38.05
C ALA A 196 -23.26 8.50 37.42
N THR A 197 -24.49 8.06 37.75
CA THR A 197 -25.19 6.90 37.19
C THR A 197 -25.59 7.07 35.72
N ASP A 198 -25.93 8.28 35.26
CA ASP A 198 -26.37 8.46 33.86
C ASP A 198 -25.18 8.43 32.90
N ILE A 199 -24.05 9.00 33.33
CA ILE A 199 -22.79 8.95 32.58
C ILE A 199 -22.30 7.49 32.44
N SER A 200 -22.39 6.69 33.50
CA SER A 200 -21.96 5.30 33.45
C SER A 200 -22.83 4.43 32.53
N LEU A 201 -24.14 4.70 32.45
CA LEU A 201 -25.04 4.05 31.49
C LEU A 201 -24.69 4.39 30.05
N VAL A 202 -24.38 5.66 29.75
CA VAL A 202 -23.96 6.09 28.41
C VAL A 202 -22.63 5.44 28.03
N GLN A 203 -21.66 5.40 28.96
CA GLN A 203 -20.38 4.71 28.73
C GLN A 203 -20.56 3.21 28.49
N LEU A 204 -21.48 2.54 29.19
CA LEU A 204 -21.82 1.14 28.94
C LEU A 204 -22.41 0.97 27.53
N ARG A 205 -23.33 1.86 27.13
CA ARG A 205 -23.91 1.85 25.79
C ARG A 205 -22.83 2.02 24.71
N MET A 206 -21.89 2.94 24.90
CA MET A 206 -20.76 3.13 23.98
C MET A 206 -19.86 1.90 23.85
N LYS A 207 -19.60 1.18 24.95
CA LYS A 207 -18.85 -0.09 24.92
C LYS A 207 -19.59 -1.15 24.10
N VAL A 208 -20.91 -1.26 24.28
CA VAL A 208 -21.75 -2.20 23.51
C VAL A 208 -21.76 -1.84 22.02
N LEU A 209 -21.90 -0.54 21.69
CA LEU A 209 -21.87 -0.08 20.29
C LEU A 209 -20.49 -0.33 19.65
N THR A 210 -19.42 -0.04 20.37
CA THR A 210 -18.04 -0.31 19.92
C THR A 210 -17.87 -1.79 19.62
N TYR A 211 -18.25 -2.67 20.55
CA TYR A 211 -18.19 -4.11 20.34
C TYR A 211 -19.01 -4.57 19.12
N ARG A 212 -20.26 -4.11 18.99
CA ARG A 212 -21.12 -4.47 17.84
C ARG A 212 -20.54 -3.99 16.52
N MET A 213 -19.97 -2.80 16.49
CA MET A 213 -19.33 -2.25 15.30
C MET A 213 -18.09 -3.06 14.94
N ASP A 214 -17.19 -3.31 15.89
CA ASP A 214 -15.95 -4.04 15.67
C ASP A 214 -16.24 -5.48 15.20
N MET A 215 -17.19 -6.17 15.82
CA MET A 215 -17.62 -7.52 15.40
C MET A 215 -18.19 -7.59 13.98
N SER A 216 -18.63 -6.46 13.40
CA SER A 216 -19.11 -6.42 12.01
C SER A 216 -17.98 -6.59 10.99
N TYR A 217 -16.73 -6.28 11.36
CA TYR A 217 -15.55 -6.44 10.49
C TYR A 217 -14.89 -7.82 10.66
N GLY A 218 -14.92 -8.35 11.88
CA GLY A 218 -14.37 -9.64 12.26
C GLY A 218 -14.02 -9.68 13.75
N GLN A 219 -13.43 -10.78 14.21
CA GLN A 219 -13.08 -10.97 15.63
C GLN A 219 -12.10 -9.91 16.17
N MET A 220 -11.23 -9.38 15.30
CA MET A 220 -10.23 -8.36 15.65
C MET A 220 -10.66 -6.92 15.27
N GLY A 221 -11.91 -6.72 14.87
CA GLY A 221 -12.38 -5.40 14.46
C GLY A 221 -11.92 -4.97 13.07
N SER A 222 -12.03 -3.67 12.80
CA SER A 222 -11.57 -3.04 11.57
C SER A 222 -10.05 -2.86 11.60
N LEU A 223 -9.42 -2.99 10.43
CA LEU A 223 -8.02 -2.63 10.21
C LEU A 223 -7.74 -1.17 10.59
N LEU A 224 -8.74 -0.30 10.44
CA LEU A 224 -8.59 1.15 10.56
C LEU A 224 -8.97 1.71 11.94
N ARG A 225 -9.82 1.01 12.71
CA ARG A 225 -10.33 1.50 14.00
C ARG A 225 -10.88 0.42 14.92
N SER A 226 -10.95 0.76 16.21
CA SER A 226 -11.86 0.14 17.18
C SER A 226 -12.73 1.24 17.78
N GLY A 227 -14.05 1.17 17.53
CA GLY A 227 -14.95 2.27 17.89
C GLY A 227 -14.51 3.61 17.29
N ALA A 228 -14.37 4.63 18.14
CA ALA A 228 -13.90 5.96 17.76
C ALA A 228 -12.37 6.06 17.60
N LYS A 229 -11.61 5.06 18.05
CA LYS A 229 -10.13 5.12 18.11
C LYS A 229 -9.52 4.54 16.85
N GLN A 230 -8.68 5.32 16.18
CA GLN A 230 -7.91 4.84 15.03
C GLN A 230 -6.82 3.86 15.45
N THR A 231 -6.54 2.87 14.60
CA THR A 231 -5.42 1.95 14.80
C THR A 231 -4.09 2.61 14.47
N LEU A 232 -2.99 1.96 14.85
CA LEU A 232 -1.66 2.32 14.41
C LEU A 232 -1.55 2.28 12.88
N PHE A 233 -2.16 1.28 12.22
CA PHE A 233 -2.17 1.15 10.76
C PHE A 233 -2.83 2.37 10.10
N ALA A 234 -4.02 2.79 10.57
CA ALA A 234 -4.68 3.98 10.05
C ALA A 234 -3.84 5.25 10.23
N SER A 235 -3.21 5.40 11.40
CA SER A 235 -2.34 6.54 11.68
C SER A 235 -1.10 6.59 10.76
N GLN A 236 -0.52 5.42 10.44
CA GLN A 236 0.59 5.32 9.51
C GLN A 236 0.16 5.55 8.07
N LEU A 237 -0.99 5.02 7.67
CA LEU A 237 -1.58 5.21 6.34
C LEU A 237 -1.77 6.70 6.06
N VAL A 238 -2.47 7.43 6.93
CA VAL A 238 -2.72 8.88 6.77
C VAL A 238 -1.43 9.69 6.75
N ARG A 239 -0.40 9.27 7.49
CA ARG A 239 0.85 10.01 7.62
C ARG A 239 1.83 9.78 6.46
N TYR A 240 1.87 8.58 5.89
CA TYR A 240 2.95 8.17 5.00
C TYR A 240 2.52 7.78 3.59
N ALA A 241 1.24 7.45 3.37
CA ALA A 241 0.71 7.17 2.04
C ALA A 241 0.13 8.45 1.43
N ASP A 242 0.72 8.97 0.35
CA ASP A 242 0.15 10.14 -0.35
C ASP A 242 -1.18 9.78 -1.02
N LEU A 243 -1.26 8.55 -1.56
CA LEU A 243 -2.47 7.94 -2.10
C LEU A 243 -2.65 6.55 -1.49
N TYR A 244 -3.89 6.11 -1.36
CA TYR A 244 -4.20 4.73 -0.99
C TYR A 244 -5.49 4.25 -1.65
N SER A 245 -5.60 2.95 -1.88
CA SER A 245 -6.74 2.32 -2.55
C SER A 245 -6.74 0.82 -2.31
N SER A 246 -7.87 0.15 -2.56
CA SER A 246 -7.94 -1.32 -2.53
C SER A 246 -7.12 -1.99 -3.63
N SER A 247 -6.94 -1.32 -4.76
CA SER A 247 -6.10 -1.74 -5.88
C SER A 247 -5.45 -0.54 -6.56
N CYS A 248 -4.24 -0.73 -7.09
CA CYS A 248 -3.58 0.26 -7.94
C CYS A 248 -4.29 0.42 -9.30
N LEU A 249 -5.11 -0.55 -9.72
CA LEU A 249 -5.89 -0.48 -10.96
C LEU A 249 -6.91 0.67 -10.95
N ASN A 250 -7.30 1.16 -9.78
CA ASN A 250 -8.18 2.32 -9.67
C ASN A 250 -7.58 3.60 -10.28
N LEU A 251 -6.26 3.65 -10.52
CA LEU A 251 -5.62 4.71 -11.29
C LEU A 251 -6.12 4.79 -12.75
N LEU A 252 -6.65 3.70 -13.31
CA LEU A 252 -7.25 3.73 -14.66
C LEU A 252 -8.43 4.68 -14.76
N ASN A 253 -9.15 4.89 -13.66
CA ASN A 253 -10.33 5.75 -13.62
C ASN A 253 -9.98 7.25 -13.66
N PHE A 254 -8.69 7.61 -13.61
CA PHE A 254 -8.23 8.99 -13.62
C PHE A 254 -7.46 9.29 -14.92
N PRO A 255 -7.52 10.52 -15.46
CA PRO A 255 -6.66 10.95 -16.56
C PRO A 255 -5.18 11.04 -16.13
N SER A 256 -4.24 11.01 -17.08
CA SER A 256 -2.80 11.03 -16.77
C SER A 256 -2.30 12.37 -16.19
N ASN A 257 -3.06 13.45 -16.40
CA ASN A 257 -2.80 14.79 -15.88
C ASN A 257 -3.66 15.13 -14.66
N TYR A 258 -4.22 14.13 -13.97
CA TYR A 258 -5.06 14.37 -12.80
C TYR A 258 -4.25 14.93 -11.62
N LEU A 259 -4.76 15.97 -10.97
CA LEU A 259 -4.22 16.52 -9.74
C LEU A 259 -5.01 15.99 -8.55
N PHE A 260 -4.42 15.09 -7.77
CA PHE A 260 -4.97 14.66 -6.50
C PHE A 260 -4.79 15.75 -5.45
N MET A 261 -5.89 16.23 -4.85
CA MET A 261 -5.89 17.28 -3.84
C MET A 261 -6.43 16.76 -2.51
N ALA A 262 -5.75 17.14 -1.43
CA ALA A 262 -6.22 16.97 -0.06
C ALA A 262 -6.46 18.37 0.55
N PRO A 263 -7.43 18.53 1.47
CA PRO A 263 -7.63 19.80 2.15
C PRO A 263 -6.38 20.17 2.98
N PRO A 264 -6.08 21.48 3.13
CA PRO A 264 -4.98 21.92 3.98
C PRO A 264 -5.25 21.52 5.43
N VAL A 265 -4.20 21.08 6.13
CA VAL A 265 -4.27 20.74 7.55
C VAL A 265 -4.03 22.00 8.36
N LEU A 266 -5.04 22.41 9.14
CA LEU A 266 -4.94 23.52 10.08
C LEU A 266 -4.66 23.02 11.49
N MET A 267 -3.83 23.74 12.23
CA MET A 267 -3.68 23.57 13.67
C MET A 267 -4.95 24.09 14.39
N ALA A 268 -5.16 23.63 15.63
CA ALA A 268 -6.37 23.97 16.37
C ALA A 268 -6.58 25.48 16.63
N HIS A 269 -5.52 26.29 16.58
CA HIS A 269 -5.59 27.75 16.75
C HIS A 269 -5.78 28.52 15.43
N GLU A 270 -5.76 27.81 14.29
CA GLU A 270 -5.97 28.37 12.94
C GLU A 270 -7.40 28.11 12.42
N ALA A 271 -8.22 27.35 13.18
CA ALA A 271 -9.56 26.89 12.81
C ALA A 271 -10.68 27.76 13.40
#